data_AF-A0A2S2NID8-F1
#
_entry.id   AF-A0A2S2NID8-F1
#
_cell.length_a   1.000
_cell.length_b   1.000
_cell.length_c   1.000
_cell.angle_alpha   90.00
_cell.angle_beta   90.00
_cell.angle_gamma   90.00
#
_symmetry.space_group_name_H-M   'P 1'
#
loop_
_entity.id
_entity.type
_entity.pdbx_description
1 polymer ?
#
loop_
_entity_poly.entity_id
_entity_poly.type
_entity_poly.pdbx_seq_one_letter_code
_entity_poly.pdbx_strand_id
1 'polypeptide(L)'
;MCSNFIASGEVEKVKRWDKKTKQYLDIEQPEVIKMYNKSMGGVDKIDQLIAYYRIFIKSKKWTLRMMFHAIDMACCNSWLEYLKDCDQFKIKKKDRMDLLNFKLRLADNLINLGNSVVTKSR
;
A
#
# COMPACT_ATOMS: atom_id res chain seq x y z
N MET A 1 2.28 -17.88 -16.19
CA MET A 1 2.21 -17.05 -17.41
C MET A 1 3.49 -16.23 -17.45
N CYS A 2 4.50 -16.68 -18.19
CA CYS A 2 5.69 -15.86 -18.43
C CYS A 2 5.37 -14.96 -19.62
N SER A 3 5.41 -13.65 -19.40
CA SER A 3 5.18 -12.66 -20.44
C SER A 3 6.35 -12.67 -21.43
N ASN A 4 6.08 -12.75 -22.74
CA ASN A 4 7.08 -12.72 -23.82
C ASN A 4 7.64 -11.31 -24.07
N PHE A 5 7.44 -10.38 -23.13
CA PHE A 5 7.62 -8.94 -23.35
C PHE A 5 9.09 -8.51 -23.40
N ILE A 6 9.99 -9.16 -22.63
CA ILE A 6 11.43 -8.89 -22.63
C ILE A 6 12.18 -10.20 -22.29
N ALA A 7 13.15 -10.59 -23.12
CA ALA A 7 14.00 -11.77 -22.90
C ALA A 7 15.23 -11.41 -22.04
N SER A 8 16.47 -11.48 -22.57
CA SER A 8 17.66 -11.08 -21.79
C SER A 8 17.86 -9.57 -21.74
N GLY A 9 17.47 -8.84 -22.80
CA GLY A 9 17.58 -7.38 -22.88
C GLY A 9 19.00 -6.86 -22.63
N GLU A 10 19.11 -5.63 -22.11
CA GLU A 10 20.38 -5.10 -21.59
C GLU A 10 20.69 -5.68 -20.20
N VAL A 11 21.89 -6.23 -20.04
CA VAL A 11 22.33 -6.87 -18.80
C VAL A 11 22.98 -5.85 -17.87
N GLU A 12 22.50 -5.76 -16.63
CA GLU A 12 23.05 -4.87 -15.60
C GLU A 12 23.77 -5.67 -14.52
N LYS A 13 24.87 -5.15 -13.97
CA LYS A 13 25.57 -5.78 -12.84
C LYS A 13 24.93 -5.34 -11.53
N VAL A 14 24.52 -6.30 -10.71
CA VAL A 14 23.96 -6.06 -9.37
C VAL A 14 24.75 -6.79 -8.30
N LYS A 15 24.95 -6.12 -7.15
CA LYS A 15 25.58 -6.73 -5.98
C LYS A 15 24.63 -7.71 -5.30
N ARG A 16 25.04 -8.96 -5.19
CA ARG A 16 24.30 -10.02 -4.48
C ARG A 16 25.20 -10.67 -3.44
N TRP A 17 24.63 -10.90 -2.26
CA TRP A 17 25.31 -11.63 -1.20
C TRP A 17 25.43 -13.10 -1.55
N ASP A 18 26.66 -13.62 -1.58
CA ASP A 18 26.91 -15.05 -1.68
C ASP A 18 27.17 -15.63 -0.29
N LYS A 19 26.35 -16.62 0.09
CA LYS A 19 26.46 -17.30 1.38
C LYS A 19 27.70 -18.18 1.49
N LYS A 20 28.25 -18.68 0.37
CA LYS A 20 29.43 -19.56 0.38
C LYS A 20 30.69 -18.77 0.63
N THR A 21 30.89 -17.70 -0.13
CA THR A 21 32.06 -16.83 -0.02
C THR A 21 31.92 -15.73 1.04
N LYS A 22 30.71 -15.54 1.61
CA LYS A 22 30.39 -14.51 2.61
C LYS A 22 30.79 -13.10 2.18
N GLN A 23 30.58 -12.79 0.92
CA GLN A 23 30.86 -11.48 0.34
C GLN A 23 29.80 -11.11 -0.69
N TYR A 24 29.75 -9.82 -1.04
CA TYR A 24 28.92 -9.34 -2.14
C TYR A 24 29.67 -9.54 -3.46
N LEU A 25 29.04 -10.27 -4.38
CA LEU A 25 29.53 -10.48 -5.74
C LEU A 25 28.71 -9.64 -6.72
N ASP A 26 29.36 -9.11 -7.74
CA ASP A 26 28.69 -8.49 -8.87
C ASP A 26 28.21 -9.59 -9.82
N ILE A 27 26.89 -9.73 -9.94
CA ILE A 27 26.24 -10.72 -10.78
C ILE A 27 25.51 -10.00 -11.91
N GLU A 28 25.62 -10.55 -13.11
CA GLU A 28 24.86 -10.11 -14.27
C GLU A 28 23.37 -10.44 -14.10
N GLN A 29 22.54 -9.40 -14.10
CA GLN A 29 21.09 -9.49 -14.01
C GLN A 29 20.47 -9.18 -15.38
N PRO A 30 19.73 -10.14 -15.97
CA PRO A 30 18.91 -9.90 -17.15
C PRO A 30 17.82 -8.84 -16.90
N GLU A 31 17.48 -8.09 -17.94
CA GLU A 31 16.49 -7.01 -17.88
C GLU A 31 15.12 -7.48 -17.36
N VAL A 32 14.69 -8.69 -17.75
CA VAL A 32 13.43 -9.28 -17.28
C VAL A 32 13.37 -9.41 -15.76
N ILE A 33 14.49 -9.76 -15.11
CA ILE A 33 14.56 -9.92 -13.64
C ILE A 33 14.54 -8.55 -12.97
N LYS A 34 15.18 -7.54 -13.57
CA LYS A 34 15.14 -6.15 -13.10
C LYS A 34 13.70 -5.61 -13.12
N MET A 35 13.02 -5.76 -14.25
CA MET A 35 11.63 -5.31 -14.40
C MET A 35 10.69 -6.03 -13.43
N TYR A 36 10.85 -7.35 -13.29
CA TYR A 36 10.11 -8.14 -12.30
C TYR A 36 10.29 -7.55 -10.89
N ASN A 37 11.53 -7.41 -10.42
CA ASN A 37 11.81 -6.89 -9.08
C ASN A 37 11.32 -5.45 -8.87
N LYS A 38 11.38 -4.60 -9.91
CA LYS A 38 10.87 -3.23 -9.87
C LYS A 38 9.34 -3.19 -9.67
N SER A 39 8.63 -4.12 -10.29
CA SER A 39 7.16 -4.25 -10.17
C SER A 39 6.70 -5.06 -8.95
N MET A 40 7.62 -5.79 -8.30
CA MET A 40 7.33 -6.64 -7.16
C MET A 40 7.04 -5.81 -5.89
N GLY A 41 6.34 -6.41 -4.93
CA GLY A 41 6.12 -5.83 -3.61
C GLY A 41 4.95 -4.85 -3.50
N GLY A 42 4.22 -4.58 -4.59
CA GLY A 42 2.98 -3.81 -4.52
C GLY A 42 1.91 -4.50 -3.66
N VAL A 43 1.74 -5.81 -3.85
CA VAL A 43 0.81 -6.64 -3.06
C VAL A 43 1.28 -6.75 -1.60
N ASP A 44 2.56 -7.00 -1.36
CA ASP A 44 3.09 -7.11 0.01
C ASP A 44 2.89 -5.80 0.80
N LYS A 45 3.05 -4.64 0.13
CA LYS A 45 2.81 -3.34 0.74
C LYS A 45 1.35 -3.15 1.12
N ILE A 46 0.40 -3.46 0.24
CA ILE A 46 -1.03 -3.29 0.59
C ILE A 46 -1.43 -4.26 1.70
N ASP A 47 -0.91 -5.49 1.69
CA ASP A 47 -1.14 -6.47 2.75
C ASP A 47 -0.58 -6.00 4.10
N GLN A 48 0.59 -5.38 4.08
CA GLN A 48 1.18 -4.75 5.27
C GLN A 48 0.33 -3.58 5.79
N LEU A 49 -0.12 -2.67 4.90
CA LEU A 49 -0.97 -1.54 5.29
C LEU A 49 -2.29 -1.99 5.89
N ILE A 50 -2.93 -3.00 5.28
CA ILE A 50 -4.15 -3.61 5.79
C ILE A 50 -3.90 -4.27 7.15
N ALA A 51 -2.75 -4.92 7.35
CA ALA A 51 -2.42 -5.58 8.61
C ALA A 51 -2.29 -4.62 9.80
N TYR A 52 -1.82 -3.38 9.60
CA TYR A 52 -1.63 -2.42 10.70
C TYR A 52 -2.93 -2.07 11.44
N TYR A 53 -4.02 -1.84 10.70
CA TYR A 53 -5.29 -1.37 11.25
C TYR A 53 -6.47 -2.16 10.66
N ARG A 54 -6.36 -3.49 10.64
CA ARG A 54 -7.34 -4.39 10.04
C ARG A 54 -8.68 -4.32 10.77
N ILE A 55 -9.78 -4.25 10.02
CA ILE A 55 -11.12 -4.40 10.58
C ILE A 55 -11.34 -5.87 10.95
N PHE A 56 -11.31 -6.15 12.25
CA PHE A 56 -11.51 -7.51 12.75
C PHE A 56 -12.99 -7.80 13.02
N ILE A 57 -13.49 -8.91 12.47
CA ILE A 57 -14.87 -9.36 12.67
C ILE A 57 -14.90 -10.81 13.13
N LYS A 58 -15.52 -11.02 14.29
CA LYS A 58 -15.75 -12.35 14.84
C LYS A 58 -16.99 -12.98 14.21
N SER A 59 -16.87 -13.44 12.96
CA SER A 59 -17.94 -14.16 12.25
C SER A 59 -17.41 -15.40 11.55
N LYS A 60 -18.23 -16.46 11.52
CA LYS A 60 -17.94 -17.69 10.76
C LYS A 60 -18.18 -17.51 9.26
N LYS A 61 -19.08 -16.58 8.87
CA LYS A 61 -19.42 -16.32 7.45
C LYS A 61 -18.23 -15.70 6.72
N TRP A 62 -17.70 -16.41 5.73
CA TRP A 62 -16.51 -15.98 4.97
C TRP A 62 -16.77 -14.73 4.11
N THR A 63 -18.00 -14.55 3.65
CA THR A 63 -18.41 -13.39 2.84
C THR A 63 -18.22 -12.07 3.57
N LEU A 64 -18.52 -12.02 4.87
CA LEU A 64 -18.27 -10.83 5.70
C LEU A 64 -16.76 -10.52 5.76
N ARG A 65 -15.91 -11.54 5.92
CA ARG A 65 -14.45 -11.32 5.92
C ARG A 65 -13.97 -10.72 4.59
N MET A 66 -14.52 -11.19 3.47
CA MET A 66 -14.19 -10.64 2.15
C MET A 66 -14.67 -9.20 1.97
N MET A 67 -15.90 -8.88 2.39
CA MET A 67 -16.44 -7.51 2.27
C MET A 67 -15.61 -6.51 3.08
N PHE A 68 -15.27 -6.83 4.32
CA PHE A 68 -14.48 -5.93 5.16
C PHE A 68 -13.02 -5.83 4.72
N HIS A 69 -12.45 -6.91 4.16
CA HIS A 69 -11.15 -6.83 3.51
C HIS A 69 -11.16 -5.87 2.31
N ALA A 70 -12.22 -5.89 1.48
CA ALA A 70 -12.38 -4.94 0.38
C ALA A 70 -12.49 -3.49 0.88
N ILE A 71 -13.20 -3.25 1.99
CA ILE A 71 -13.27 -1.92 2.64
C ILE A 71 -11.88 -1.49 3.12
N ASP A 72 -11.15 -2.37 3.81
CA ASP A 72 -9.78 -2.08 4.26
C ASP A 72 -8.85 -1.74 3.09
N MET A 73 -8.96 -2.49 1.99
CA MET A 73 -8.20 -2.24 0.76
C MET A 73 -8.54 -0.88 0.16
N ALA A 74 -9.83 -0.55 0.04
CA ALA A 74 -10.28 0.75 -0.46
C ALA A 74 -9.80 1.90 0.42
N CYS A 75 -9.83 1.75 1.74
CA CYS A 75 -9.31 2.75 2.68
C CYS A 75 -7.81 2.98 2.52
N CYS A 76 -7.02 1.90 2.43
CA CYS A 76 -5.57 2.01 2.24
C CYS A 76 -5.23 2.66 0.90
N ASN A 77 -5.93 2.28 -0.18
CA ASN A 77 -5.75 2.90 -1.49
C ASN A 77 -6.12 4.39 -1.48
N SER A 78 -7.22 4.76 -0.82
CA SER A 78 -7.64 6.17 -0.68
C SER A 78 -6.61 6.99 0.10
N TRP A 79 -5.99 6.40 1.13
CA TRP A 79 -4.91 7.06 1.86
C TRP A 79 -3.66 7.26 0.99
N LEU A 80 -3.31 6.28 0.14
CA LEU A 80 -2.20 6.43 -0.81
C LEU A 80 -2.47 7.53 -1.84
N GLU A 81 -3.70 7.64 -2.36
CA GLU A 81 -4.10 8.77 -3.22
C GLU A 81 -4.01 10.11 -2.48
N TYR A 82 -4.51 10.18 -1.23
CA TYR A 82 -4.35 11.37 -0.38
C TYR A 82 -2.88 11.79 -0.22
N LEU A 83 -1.96 10.84 -0.05
CA LEU A 83 -0.53 11.14 0.03
C LEU A 83 0.03 11.71 -1.28
N LYS A 84 -0.41 11.19 -2.44
CA LYS A 84 -0.04 11.73 -3.76
C LYS A 84 -0.57 13.14 -3.94
N ASP A 85 -1.81 13.40 -3.54
CA ASP A 85 -2.40 14.74 -3.56
C ASP A 85 -1.61 15.69 -2.65
N CYS A 86 -1.22 15.24 -1.44
CA CYS A 86 -0.37 16.02 -0.55
C CYS A 86 0.98 16.39 -1.18
N ASP A 87 1.58 15.48 -1.95
CA ASP A 87 2.82 15.76 -2.68
C ASP A 87 2.57 16.78 -3.81
N GLN A 88 1.48 16.62 -4.57
CA GLN A 88 1.10 17.54 -5.64
C GLN A 88 0.83 18.96 -5.13
N PHE A 89 0.12 19.10 -4.00
CA PHE A 89 -0.18 20.39 -3.36
C PHE A 89 0.94 20.88 -2.44
N LYS A 90 2.11 20.20 -2.40
CA LYS A 90 3.29 20.56 -1.59
C LYS A 90 2.99 20.71 -0.08
N ILE A 91 2.09 19.89 0.43
CA ILE A 91 1.76 19.84 1.87
C ILE A 91 2.96 19.27 2.63
N LYS A 92 3.40 19.98 3.69
CA LYS A 92 4.54 19.55 4.51
C LYS A 92 4.21 18.22 5.19
N LYS A 93 5.19 17.33 5.32
CA LYS A 93 5.00 15.99 5.92
C LYS A 93 4.39 16.03 7.32
N LYS A 94 4.72 17.04 8.13
CA LYS A 94 4.17 17.26 9.47
C LYS A 94 2.66 17.54 9.51
N ASP A 95 2.12 18.03 8.41
CA ASP A 95 0.72 18.43 8.28
C ASP A 95 -0.11 17.35 7.57
N ARG A 96 0.50 16.20 7.23
CA ARG A 96 -0.15 15.06 6.61
C ARG A 96 -0.70 14.11 7.67
N MET A 97 -1.85 13.53 7.39
CA MET A 97 -2.43 12.48 8.23
C MET A 97 -1.68 11.16 8.03
N ASP A 98 -1.32 10.51 9.14
CA ASP A 98 -0.94 9.10 9.11
C ASP A 98 -2.16 8.22 8.78
N LEU A 99 -1.90 6.93 8.52
CA LEU A 99 -2.96 6.00 8.12
C LEU A 99 -4.05 5.86 9.19
N LEU A 100 -3.69 5.90 10.48
CA LEU A 100 -4.64 5.78 11.57
C LEU A 100 -5.57 6.99 11.65
N ASN A 101 -5.01 8.19 11.67
CA ASN A 101 -5.78 9.43 11.70
C ASN A 101 -6.64 9.58 10.46
N PHE A 102 -6.14 9.17 9.29
CA PHE A 102 -6.94 9.13 8.06
C PHE A 102 -8.16 8.20 8.21
N LYS A 103 -7.96 6.99 8.74
CA LYS A 103 -9.06 6.04 8.99
C LYS A 103 -10.07 6.56 10.02
N LEU A 104 -9.61 7.16 11.11
CA LEU A 104 -10.48 7.77 12.13
C LEU A 104 -11.32 8.90 11.52
N ARG A 105 -10.67 9.80 10.77
CA ARG A 105 -11.36 10.90 10.08
C ARG A 105 -12.40 10.38 9.08
N LEU A 106 -12.07 9.32 8.35
CA LEU A 106 -13.01 8.68 7.43
C LEU A 106 -14.22 8.09 8.19
N ALA A 107 -13.98 7.38 9.29
CA ALA A 107 -15.04 6.82 10.12
C ALA A 107 -15.95 7.91 10.70
N ASP A 108 -15.39 8.98 11.24
CA ASP A 108 -16.15 10.14 11.75
C ASP A 108 -17.03 10.76 10.67
N ASN A 109 -16.49 10.97 9.47
CA ASN A 109 -17.27 11.52 8.36
C ASN A 109 -18.40 10.59 7.95
N LEU A 110 -18.17 9.27 7.90
CA LEU A 110 -19.20 8.29 7.54
C LEU A 110 -20.30 8.17 8.59
N ILE A 111 -19.96 8.27 9.88
CA ILE A 111 -20.93 8.24 11.00
C ILE A 111 -21.80 9.50 11.00
N ASN A 112 -21.19 10.65 10.72
CA ASN A 112 -21.89 11.93 10.72
C ASN A 112 -22.56 12.26 9.38
N LEU A 113 -22.35 11.44 8.35
CA LEU A 113 -22.97 11.62 7.04
C LEU A 113 -24.50 11.49 7.18
N GLY A 114 -25.21 12.60 6.97
CA GLY A 114 -26.67 12.65 7.10
C GLY A 114 -27.20 13.16 8.44
N ASN A 115 -26.33 13.28 9.46
CA ASN A 115 -26.65 14.01 10.68
C ASN A 115 -26.29 15.48 10.45
N SER A 116 -27.25 16.30 10.02
CA SER A 116 -27.09 17.75 10.00
C SER A 116 -26.65 18.19 11.40
N VAL A 117 -25.40 18.64 11.54
CA VAL A 117 -24.92 19.23 12.77
C VAL A 117 -25.83 20.41 13.06
N VAL A 118 -26.76 20.24 14.00
CA VAL A 118 -27.43 21.38 14.63
C VAL A 118 -26.32 22.09 15.40
N THR A 119 -25.66 23.04 14.74
CA THR A 119 -24.79 23.99 15.41
C THR A 119 -25.68 24.69 16.44
N LYS A 120 -25.58 24.28 17.71
CA LYS A 120 -26.13 25.07 18.80
C LYS A 120 -25.35 26.38 18.79
N SER A 121 -25.96 27.41 18.21
CA SER A 121 -25.53 28.79 18.38
C SER A 121 -25.45 29.03 19.88
N ARG A 122 -24.27 29.46 20.32
CA ARG A 122 -24.10 30.06 21.64
C ARG A 122 -24.66 31.46 21.64
#